data_AF-A0A7W0WYH0-F1
#
_entry.id   AF-A0A7W0WYH0-F1
#
_cell.length_a   1.000
_cell.length_b   1.000
_cell.length_c   1.000
_cell.angle_alpha   90.00
_cell.angle_beta   90.00
_cell.angle_gamma   90.00
#
_symmetry.space_group_name_H-M   'P 1'
#
loop_
_entity.id
_entity.type
_entity.pdbx_description
1 polymer ?
#
loop_
_entity_poly.entity_id
_entity_poly.type
_entity_poly.pdbx_seq_one_letter_code
_entity_poly.pdbx_strand_id
1 'polypeptide(L)'
;MFVIGLISAAVFALLSMFSVFVSVSVLGVALGVAALTTVLAVTTGFQKEFRDKVLGVNAHVIVLKSQATFAEYRDVMKTAMEIDDDVLAVQPFIFAEMLVTRGKG
;
A
#
# COMPACT_ATOMS: atom_id res chain seq x y z
N MET A 1 -32.55 -56.18 -15.97
CA MET A 1 -32.00 -55.06 -16.79
C MET A 1 -32.81 -53.77 -16.63
N PHE A 2 -34.13 -53.77 -16.84
CA PHE A 2 -34.99 -52.58 -16.69
C PHE A 2 -34.96 -51.91 -15.30
N VAL A 3 -35.01 -52.70 -14.21
CA VAL A 3 -35.03 -52.17 -12.84
C VAL A 3 -33.73 -51.44 -12.46
N ILE A 4 -32.58 -51.98 -12.89
CA ILE A 4 -31.26 -51.37 -12.66
C ILE A 4 -31.14 -50.06 -13.44
N GLY A 5 -31.67 -50.00 -14.67
CA GLY A 5 -31.73 -48.77 -15.47
C GLY A 5 -32.59 -47.68 -14.82
N LEU A 6 -33.75 -48.05 -14.26
CA LEU A 6 -34.64 -47.12 -13.57
C LEU A 6 -33.99 -46.53 -12.30
N ILE A 7 -33.31 -47.37 -11.51
CA ILE A 7 -32.59 -46.93 -10.31
C ILE A 7 -31.43 -46.01 -10.69
N SER A 8 -30.64 -46.37 -11.71
CA SER A 8 -29.54 -45.54 -12.18
C SER A 8 -30.01 -44.17 -12.68
N ALA A 9 -31.13 -44.11 -13.40
CA ALA A 9 -31.72 -42.85 -13.87
C ALA A 9 -32.23 -41.98 -12.72
N ALA A 10 -32.87 -42.58 -11.71
CA ALA A 10 -33.34 -41.88 -10.53
C ALA A 10 -32.18 -41.32 -9.69
N VAL A 11 -31.11 -42.11 -9.50
CA VAL A 11 -29.89 -41.67 -8.79
C VAL A 11 -29.19 -40.54 -9.55
N PHE A 12 -29.07 -40.64 -10.87
CA PHE A 12 -28.49 -39.58 -11.70
C PHE A 12 -29.30 -38.28 -11.61
N ALA A 13 -30.63 -38.37 -11.68
CA ALA A 13 -31.51 -37.21 -11.53
C ALA A 13 -31.36 -36.55 -10.14
N LEU A 14 -31.30 -37.36 -9.07
CA LEU A 14 -31.09 -36.85 -7.71
C LEU A 14 -29.74 -36.12 -7.59
N LEU A 15 -28.65 -36.74 -8.05
CA LEU A 15 -27.30 -36.14 -8.01
C LEU A 15 -27.23 -34.83 -8.81
N SER A 16 -27.87 -34.79 -9.99
CA SER A 16 -27.91 -33.58 -10.82
C SER A 16 -28.59 -32.41 -10.09
N MET A 17 -29.64 -32.65 -9.30
CA MET A 17 -30.31 -31.60 -8.53
C MET A 17 -29.40 -31.04 -7.44
N PHE A 18 -28.69 -31.90 -6.70
CA PHE A 18 -27.76 -31.47 -5.66
C PHE A 18 -26.54 -30.72 -6.21
N SER A 19 -25.99 -31.16 -7.35
CA SER A 19 -24.81 -30.53 -7.96
C SER A 19 -25.04 -29.05 -8.29
N VAL A 20 -26.25 -28.67 -8.70
CA VAL A 20 -26.56 -27.27 -9.06
C VAL A 20 -26.47 -26.37 -7.82
N PHE A 21 -27.11 -26.74 -6.70
CA PHE A 21 -27.07 -25.95 -5.47
C PHE A 21 -25.65 -25.79 -4.92
N VAL A 22 -24.88 -26.88 -4.88
CA VAL A 22 -23.48 -26.85 -4.42
C VAL A 22 -22.65 -25.89 -5.27
N SER A 23 -22.79 -25.96 -6.60
CA SER A 23 -22.02 -25.09 -7.49
C SER A 23 -22.34 -23.61 -7.30
N VAL A 24 -23.62 -23.26 -7.15
CA VAL A 24 -24.05 -21.87 -6.91
C VAL A 24 -23.56 -21.37 -5.55
N SER A 25 -23.64 -22.18 -4.49
CA SER A 25 -23.13 -21.80 -3.16
C SER A 25 -21.62 -21.57 -3.16
N VAL A 26 -20.83 -22.45 -3.80
CA VAL A 26 -19.38 -22.29 -3.89
C VAL A 26 -19.01 -21.03 -4.69
N LEU A 27 -19.69 -20.79 -5.81
CA LEU A 27 -19.50 -19.56 -6.60
C LEU A 27 -19.82 -18.30 -5.78
N GLY A 28 -20.90 -18.32 -5.00
CA GLY A 28 -21.27 -17.21 -4.13
C GLY A 28 -20.21 -16.89 -3.08
N VAL A 29 -19.68 -17.92 -2.40
CA VAL A 29 -18.60 -17.74 -1.42
C VAL A 29 -17.32 -17.25 -2.09
N ALA A 30 -16.95 -17.81 -3.25
CA ALA A 30 -15.77 -17.40 -4.00
C ALA A 30 -15.83 -15.91 -4.38
N LEU A 31 -16.97 -15.45 -4.91
CA LEU A 31 -17.18 -14.04 -5.24
C LEU A 31 -17.18 -13.14 -4.00
N GLY A 32 -17.78 -13.59 -2.89
CA GLY A 32 -17.80 -12.84 -1.63
C GLY A 32 -16.40 -12.63 -1.04
N VAL A 33 -15.60 -13.71 -0.95
CA VAL A 33 -14.23 -13.63 -0.45
C VAL A 33 -13.35 -12.82 -1.40
N ALA A 34 -13.51 -12.97 -2.72
CA ALA A 34 -12.78 -12.19 -3.71
C ALA A 34 -13.07 -10.69 -3.58
N ALA A 35 -14.33 -10.30 -3.40
CA ALA A 35 -14.72 -8.90 -3.21
C ALA A 35 -14.10 -8.32 -1.93
N LEU A 36 -14.23 -9.02 -0.79
CA LEU A 36 -13.66 -8.58 0.49
C LEU A 36 -12.13 -8.46 0.44
N THR A 37 -11.46 -9.44 -0.15
CA THR A 37 -10.00 -9.45 -0.30
C THR A 37 -9.54 -8.29 -1.19
N THR A 38 -10.25 -8.02 -2.28
CA THR A 38 -9.91 -6.93 -3.21
C THR A 38 -10.03 -5.56 -2.53
N VAL A 39 -11.12 -5.31 -1.80
CA VAL A 39 -11.31 -4.03 -1.09
C VAL A 39 -10.23 -3.82 -0.03
N LEU A 40 -9.90 -4.87 0.72
CA LEU A 40 -8.83 -4.81 1.71
C LEU A 40 -7.47 -4.52 1.05
N ALA A 41 -7.16 -5.24 -0.04
CA ALA A 41 -5.91 -5.05 -0.79
C ALA A 41 -5.77 -3.62 -1.31
N VAL A 42 -6.85 -3.03 -1.85
CA VAL A 42 -6.86 -1.64 -2.33
C VAL A 42 -6.63 -0.67 -1.17
N THR A 43 -7.39 -0.81 -0.07
CA THR A 43 -7.29 0.11 1.07
C THR A 43 -5.91 0.06 1.71
N THR A 44 -5.40 -1.14 1.98
CA THR A 44 -4.08 -1.32 2.60
C THR A 44 -2.95 -0.86 1.67
N GLY A 45 -3.05 -1.15 0.37
CA GLY A 45 -2.07 -0.69 -0.61
C GLY A 45 -2.03 0.83 -0.72
N PHE A 46 -3.19 1.47 -0.84
CA PHE A 46 -3.28 2.94 -0.87
C PHE A 46 -2.76 3.58 0.40
N GLN A 47 -3.10 3.03 1.56
CA GLN A 47 -2.61 3.54 2.84
C GLN A 47 -1.08 3.46 2.94
N LYS A 48 -0.47 2.41 2.39
CA LYS A 48 1.00 2.29 2.33
C LYS A 48 1.61 3.35 1.43
N GLU A 49 1.17 3.43 0.18
CA GLU A 49 1.69 4.40 -0.78
C GLU A 49 1.48 5.86 -0.32
N PHE A 50 0.32 6.14 0.27
CA PHE A 50 0.01 7.46 0.80
C PHE A 50 0.93 7.80 1.99
N ARG A 51 1.09 6.86 2.94
CA ARG A 51 2.00 7.05 4.06
C ARG A 51 3.43 7.26 3.59
N ASP A 52 3.91 6.44 2.66
CA ASP A 52 5.29 6.51 2.17
C ASP A 52 5.55 7.82 1.41
N LYS A 53 4.58 8.34 0.64
CA LYS A 53 4.72 9.63 -0.05
C LYS A 53 4.57 10.85 0.88
N VAL A 54 3.70 10.77 1.88
CA VAL A 54 3.46 11.90 2.81
C VAL A 54 4.54 11.96 3.90
N LEU A 55 4.97 10.82 4.43
CA LEU A 55 5.98 10.73 5.49
C LEU A 55 7.40 10.55 4.94
N GLY A 56 7.59 9.98 3.75
CA GLY A 56 8.90 9.65 3.22
C GLY A 56 9.75 10.82 2.73
N VAL A 57 9.23 12.06 2.80
CA VAL A 57 9.92 13.26 2.30
C VAL A 57 10.22 14.28 3.40
N ASN A 58 9.96 13.93 4.66
CA ASN A 58 10.28 14.80 5.80
C ASN A 58 11.51 14.28 6.54
N ALA A 59 12.51 15.13 6.72
CA ALA A 59 13.61 14.85 7.62
C ALA A 59 13.07 14.63 9.04
N HIS A 60 13.46 13.54 9.70
CA HIS A 60 13.00 13.23 11.06
C HIS A 60 13.50 14.27 12.08
N VAL A 61 14.64 14.90 11.78
CA VAL A 61 15.23 15.98 12.58
C VAL A 61 15.68 17.09 11.63
N ILE A 62 15.34 18.34 11.97
CA ILE A 62 15.75 19.52 11.23
C ILE A 62 16.58 20.40 12.17
N VAL A 63 17.84 20.63 11.80
CA VAL A 63 18.75 21.51 12.55
C VAL A 63 18.77 22.88 11.90
N LEU A 64 18.30 23.90 12.62
CA LEU A 64 18.25 25.29 12.17
C LEU A 64 19.18 26.14 13.04
N LYS A 65 19.89 27.07 12.42
CA LYS A 65 20.65 28.12 13.13
C LYS A 65 19.83 29.40 13.12
N SER A 66 19.71 30.06 14.27
CA SER A 66 18.96 31.32 14.39
C SER A 66 19.62 32.50 13.64
N GLN A 67 20.88 32.38 13.25
CA GLN A 67 21.61 33.40 12.47
C GLN A 67 21.62 33.05 10.98
N ALA A 68 21.59 34.08 10.14
CA ALA A 68 21.53 33.95 8.68
C ALA A 68 22.70 33.18 8.03
N THR A 69 23.81 32.99 8.74
CA THR A 69 24.99 32.29 8.20
C THR A 69 25.22 30.97 8.93
N PHE A 70 25.06 29.87 8.19
CA PHE A 70 25.37 28.52 8.64
C PHE A 70 26.72 28.04 8.06
N ALA A 71 27.81 28.75 8.37
CA ALA A 71 29.14 28.45 7.84
C ALA A 71 29.70 27.12 8.38
N GLU A 72 29.36 26.75 9.62
CA GLU A 72 29.86 25.55 10.31
C GLU A 72 29.03 24.30 10.00
N TYR A 73 28.22 24.31 8.92
CA TYR A 73 27.32 23.21 8.58
C TYR A 73 28.04 21.87 8.43
N ARG A 74 29.31 21.87 7.95
CA ARG A 74 30.10 20.65 7.77
C ARG A 74 30.44 19.96 9.10
N ASP A 75 30.78 20.74 10.11
CA ASP A 75 31.12 20.21 11.43
C ASP A 75 29.85 19.72 12.13
N VAL A 76 28.75 20.47 12.02
CA VAL A 76 27.45 20.04 12.55
C VAL A 76 26.95 18.77 11.87
N MET A 77 27.14 18.62 10.57
CA MET A 77 26.80 17.39 9.84
C MET A 77 27.60 16.19 10.34
N LYS A 78 28.91 16.36 10.58
CA LYS A 78 29.77 15.31 11.12
C LYS A 78 29.32 14.89 12.52
N THR A 79 29.12 15.86 13.41
CA THR A 79 28.60 15.60 14.76
C THR A 79 27.23 14.91 14.70
N ALA A 80 26.33 15.37 13.83
CA ALA A 80 25.01 14.76 13.68
C ALA A 80 25.08 13.28 13.24
N MET A 81 26.04 12.92 12.40
CA MET A 81 26.26 11.54 11.97
C MET A 81 26.95 10.67 13.04
N GLU A 82 27.69 11.29 13.97
CA GLU A 82 28.41 10.60 15.06
C GLU A 82 27.58 10.48 16.36
N ILE A 83 26.44 11.17 16.47
CA ILE A 83 25.60 11.16 17.68
C ILE A 83 24.91 9.80 17.90
N ASP A 84 24.45 9.15 16.83
CA ASP A 84 23.68 7.89 16.90
C ASP A 84 23.90 7.05 15.63
N ASP A 85 23.97 5.72 15.80
CA ASP A 85 24.11 4.76 14.70
C ASP A 85 22.84 4.68 13.83
N ASP A 86 21.68 5.13 14.33
CA ASP A 86 20.41 5.18 13.59
C ASP A 86 20.34 6.31 12.56
N VAL A 87 21.36 7.17 12.48
CA VAL A 87 21.43 8.27 11.50
C VAL A 87 21.81 7.75 10.11
N LEU A 88 20.80 7.47 9.29
CA LEU A 88 20.99 6.92 7.94
C LEU A 88 21.67 7.88 6.95
N ALA A 89 21.34 9.17 7.02
CA ALA A 89 21.88 10.19 6.12
C ALA A 89 21.68 11.59 6.69
N VAL A 90 22.62 12.49 6.40
CA VAL A 90 22.54 13.92 6.73
C VAL A 90 22.76 14.72 5.45
N GLN A 91 21.86 15.67 5.15
CA GLN A 91 21.97 16.53 3.97
C GLN A 91 21.74 18.01 4.35
N PRO A 92 22.60 18.93 3.88
CA PRO A 92 22.37 20.36 4.07
C PRO A 92 21.27 20.85 3.10
N PHE A 93 20.38 21.71 3.57
CA PHE A 93 19.36 22.35 2.74
C PHE A 93 19.41 23.87 2.89
N ILE A 94 18.89 24.58 1.89
CA ILE A 94 18.72 26.03 1.91
C ILE A 94 17.25 26.32 1.60
N PHE A 95 16.55 27.02 2.50
CA PHE A 95 15.22 27.56 2.22
C PHE A 95 15.37 28.96 1.63
N ALA A 96 15.09 29.10 0.34
CA ALA A 96 15.02 30.38 -0.35
C ALA A 96 13.62 30.54 -0.95
N GLU A 97 12.93 31.61 -0.60
CA GLU A 97 11.69 31.99 -1.27
C GLU A 97 12.04 32.55 -2.65
N MET A 98 11.48 31.97 -3.71
CA MET A 98 11.69 32.44 -5.08
C MET A 98 10.35 32.72 -5.76
N LEU A 99 10.29 33.84 -6.49
CA LEU A 99 9.15 34.18 -7.33
C LEU A 99 9.44 33.75 -8.76
N VAL A 100 8.74 32.70 -9.21
CA VAL A 100 8.81 32.25 -10.59
C VAL A 100 7.83 33.08 -11.41
N THR A 101 8.36 34.02 -12.20
CA THR A 101 7.56 34.79 -13.16
C THR A 101 7.69 34.22 -14.56
N ARG A 102 6.56 34.12 -15.28
CA ARG A 102 6.54 33.77 -16.70
C ARG A 102 6.53 35.06 -17.50
N GLY A 103 7.69 35.42 -18.05
CA GLY A 103 7.81 36.55 -18.97
C GLY A 103 6.95 36.32 -20.21
N LYS A 104 5.81 37.01 -20.29
CA LYS A 104 5.16 37.29 -21.57
C LYS A 104 5.72 38.64 -22.02
N GLY A 105 6.57 38.60 -23.05
CA GLY A 105 6.69 39.72 -23.98
C GLY A 105 5.40 39.87 -24.76
#